data_AF-G7JLP3-F1
#
_entry.id   AF-G7JLP3-F1
#
_cell.length_a   1.000
_cell.length_b   1.000
_cell.length_c   1.000
_cell.angle_alpha   90.00
_cell.angle_beta   90.00
_cell.angle_gamma   90.00
#
_symmetry.space_group_name_H-M   'P 1'
#
loop_
_entity.id
_entity.type
_entity.pdbx_description
1 polymer ?
#
loop_
_entity_poly.entity_id
_entity_poly.type
_entity_poly.pdbx_seq_one_letter_code
_entity_poly.pdbx_strand_id
1 'polypeptide(L)'
;MDAMNQLQELIIKVDHPLQTTFQNVHQGYVTENLTRFLKARDCDPSKAYQMLVDCLNWRVQNQIDNILSKPIIPAHLYRTIRDSQLIGLSGYTREGLPVFAIGVGLSTFDKASVHYYVQSHIQMNEYRDRVILPSASKKHGRPITNCVKVLDMTGLKLSALNHIKVPFSFHCYLIQQDQ
;
A
#
# COMPACT_ATOMS: atom_id res chain seq x y z
N MET A 1 20.08 -2.85 23.36
CA MET A 1 18.61 -2.74 23.35
C MET A 1 18.15 -3.14 21.96
N ASP A 2 17.19 -4.05 21.85
CA ASP A 2 16.71 -4.54 20.56
C ASP A 2 16.09 -3.38 19.74
N ALA A 3 16.36 -3.36 18.43
CA ALA A 3 15.88 -2.33 17.49
C ALA A 3 14.34 -2.23 17.50
N MET A 4 13.67 -3.37 17.68
CA MET A 4 12.22 -3.46 17.85
C MET A 4 11.75 -2.71 19.10
N ASN A 5 12.38 -2.97 20.25
CA ASN A 5 12.00 -2.34 21.52
C ASN A 5 12.17 -0.82 21.48
N GLN A 6 13.26 -0.34 20.87
CA GLN A 6 13.48 1.09 20.64
C GLN A 6 12.36 1.71 19.81
N LEU A 7 12.00 1.10 18.69
CA LEU A 7 10.94 1.62 17.82
C LEU A 7 9.56 1.57 18.51
N GLN A 8 9.28 0.53 19.29
CA GLN A 8 8.07 0.42 20.11
C GLN A 8 7.97 1.53 21.17
N GLU A 9 9.06 1.83 21.87
CA GLU A 9 9.07 2.92 22.85
C GLU A 9 8.84 4.29 22.21
N LEU A 10 9.36 4.50 20.99
CA LEU A 10 9.17 5.74 20.24
C LEU A 10 7.72 5.89 19.76
N ILE A 11 7.11 4.83 19.23
CA ILE A 11 5.74 4.92 18.70
C ILE A 11 4.69 5.13 19.79
N ILE A 12 4.93 4.68 21.03
CA ILE A 12 4.02 4.95 22.17
C ILE A 12 3.95 6.46 22.48
N LYS A 13 4.99 7.22 22.16
CA LYS A 13 5.11 8.65 22.51
C LYS A 13 4.52 9.59 21.46
N VAL A 14 4.02 9.09 20.33
CA VAL A 14 3.43 9.95 19.29
C VAL A 14 2.07 10.50 19.70
N ASP A 15 1.69 11.64 19.13
CA ASP A 15 0.42 12.31 19.42
C ASP A 15 -0.81 11.45 19.06
N HIS A 16 -1.93 11.74 19.72
CA HIS A 16 -3.18 10.97 19.59
C HIS A 16 -3.67 10.76 18.13
N PRO A 17 -3.61 11.75 17.21
CA PRO A 17 -4.00 11.52 15.82
C PRO A 17 -3.14 10.47 15.12
N LEU A 18 -1.84 10.44 15.41
CA LEU A 18 -0.90 9.46 14.84
C LEU A 18 -1.12 8.07 15.42
N GLN A 19 -1.41 7.96 16.71
CA GLN A 19 -1.79 6.68 17.33
C GLN A 19 -3.04 6.08 16.68
N THR A 20 -4.05 6.92 16.40
CA THR A 20 -5.30 6.48 15.76
C THR A 20 -5.05 5.94 14.36
N THR A 21 -4.30 6.67 13.52
CA THR A 21 -3.99 6.18 12.17
C THR A 21 -3.04 4.99 12.19
N PHE A 22 -2.16 4.87 13.19
CA PHE A 22 -1.29 3.71 13.34
C PHE A 22 -2.09 2.42 13.56
N GLN A 23 -3.18 2.48 14.35
CA GLN A 23 -4.12 1.35 14.50
C GLN A 23 -4.68 0.87 13.16
N ASN A 24 -5.03 1.81 12.27
CA ASN A 24 -5.49 1.50 10.92
C ASN A 24 -4.40 0.83 10.07
N VAL A 25 -3.13 1.18 10.29
CA VAL A 25 -2.00 0.67 9.52
C VAL A 25 -1.58 -0.74 9.96
N HIS A 26 -1.59 -1.04 11.26
CA HIS A 26 -1.11 -2.33 11.75
C HIS A 26 -2.18 -3.43 11.84
N GLN A 27 -3.48 -3.09 11.93
CA GLN A 27 -4.60 -4.06 11.91
C GLN A 27 -4.45 -5.21 12.93
N GLY A 28 -3.91 -4.92 14.12
CA GLY A 28 -3.59 -5.91 15.17
C GLY A 28 -2.22 -6.58 15.07
N TYR A 29 -1.46 -6.40 13.98
CA TYR A 29 -0.13 -6.97 13.75
C TYR A 29 0.97 -5.93 13.94
N VAL A 30 1.11 -5.42 15.16
CA VAL A 30 2.05 -4.32 15.50
C VAL A 30 3.49 -4.70 15.18
N THR A 31 3.94 -5.87 15.63
CA THR A 31 5.33 -6.32 15.46
C THR A 31 5.71 -6.48 14.00
N GLU A 32 4.86 -7.10 13.20
CA GLU A 32 5.07 -7.28 11.77
C GLU A 32 5.07 -5.94 11.02
N ASN A 33 4.18 -5.04 11.43
CA ASN A 33 4.15 -3.69 10.88
C ASN A 33 5.44 -2.92 11.18
N LEU A 34 5.89 -2.88 12.43
CA LEU A 34 7.14 -2.21 12.80
C LEU A 34 8.36 -2.85 12.13
N THR A 35 8.37 -4.19 12.01
CA THR A 35 9.42 -4.93 11.32
C THR A 35 9.59 -4.48 9.87
N ARG A 36 8.50 -4.12 9.18
CA ARG A 36 8.57 -3.65 7.79
C ARG A 36 9.32 -2.32 7.66
N PHE A 37 9.11 -1.40 8.62
CA PHE A 37 9.80 -0.11 8.65
C PHE A 37 11.26 -0.26 9.03
N LEU A 38 11.58 -1.15 9.98
CA LEU A 38 12.96 -1.50 10.32
C LEU A 38 13.70 -2.09 9.11
N LYS A 39 13.13 -3.11 8.46
CA LYS A 39 13.75 -3.73 7.28
C LYS A 39 14.01 -2.73 6.16
N ALA A 40 13.09 -1.81 5.93
CA ALA A 40 13.23 -0.77 4.91
C ALA A 40 14.30 0.30 5.22
N ARG A 41 14.85 0.31 6.45
CA ARG A 41 15.86 1.26 6.90
C ARG A 41 17.05 0.56 7.55
N ASP A 42 17.43 -0.59 7.01
CA ASP A 42 18.61 -1.36 7.45
C ASP A 42 18.60 -1.69 8.96
N CYS A 43 17.41 -1.90 9.51
CA CYS A 43 17.14 -2.11 10.92
C CYS A 43 17.58 -0.95 11.85
N ASP A 44 17.73 0.26 11.31
CA ASP A 44 17.99 1.49 12.07
C ASP A 44 16.68 2.01 12.72
N PRO A 45 16.54 2.00 14.06
CA PRO A 45 15.31 2.38 14.74
C PRO A 45 14.92 3.84 14.55
N SER A 46 15.92 4.74 14.50
CA SER A 46 15.68 6.18 14.35
C SER A 46 15.17 6.50 12.94
N LYS A 47 15.78 5.93 11.91
CA LYS A 47 15.33 6.11 10.52
C LYS A 47 13.98 5.43 10.27
N ALA A 48 13.76 4.25 10.85
CA ALA A 48 12.47 3.56 10.76
C ALA A 48 11.36 4.35 11.46
N TYR A 49 11.65 4.94 12.63
CA TYR A 49 10.72 5.81 13.34
C TYR A 49 10.37 7.05 12.52
N GLN A 50 11.36 7.76 11.99
CA GLN A 50 11.11 8.95 11.17
C GLN A 50 10.22 8.62 9.96
N MET A 51 10.55 7.54 9.25
CA MET A 51 9.77 7.05 8.11
C MET A 51 8.34 6.65 8.48
N LEU A 52 8.14 6.03 9.64
CA LEU A 52 6.81 5.69 10.16
C LEU A 52 6.03 6.97 10.48
N VAL A 53 6.62 7.91 11.21
CA VAL A 53 5.96 9.19 11.57
C VAL A 53 5.61 10.01 10.33
N ASP A 54 6.49 10.09 9.33
CA ASP A 54 6.22 10.76 8.06
C ASP A 54 5.03 10.12 7.34
N CYS A 55 4.98 8.78 7.32
CA CYS A 55 3.86 8.03 6.77
C CYS A 55 2.55 8.35 7.51
N LEU A 56 2.54 8.32 8.84
CA LEU A 56 1.33 8.60 9.64
C LEU A 56 0.87 10.06 9.48
N ASN A 57 1.79 11.02 9.46
CA ASN A 57 1.48 12.42 9.20
C ASN A 57 0.86 12.61 7.81
N TRP A 58 1.45 12.00 6.77
CA TRP A 58 0.90 12.06 5.42
C TRP A 58 -0.52 11.48 5.36
N ARG A 59 -0.77 10.36 6.07
CA ARG A 59 -2.10 9.75 6.15
C ARG A 59 -3.13 10.68 6.78
N VAL A 60 -2.78 11.32 7.90
CA VAL A 60 -3.66 12.26 8.60
C VAL A 60 -3.95 13.48 7.71
N GLN A 61 -2.92 14.11 7.15
CA GLN A 61 -3.04 15.30 6.31
C GLN A 61 -3.91 15.06 5.07
N ASN A 62 -3.80 13.88 4.45
CA ASN A 62 -4.54 13.51 3.24
C ASN A 62 -5.84 12.74 3.52
N GLN A 63 -6.21 12.58 4.80
CA GLN A 63 -7.41 11.86 5.24
C GLN A 63 -7.52 10.45 4.64
N ILE A 64 -6.40 9.72 4.59
CA ILE A 64 -6.29 8.41 3.96
C ILE A 64 -7.14 7.37 4.67
N ASP A 65 -7.30 7.48 5.99
CA ASP A 65 -8.12 6.54 6.77
C ASP A 65 -9.59 6.50 6.32
N ASN A 66 -10.05 7.55 5.65
CA ASN A 66 -11.40 7.69 5.08
C ASN A 66 -11.45 7.44 3.56
N ILE A 67 -10.35 7.05 2.91
CA ILE A 67 -10.30 6.98 1.45
C ILE A 67 -11.23 5.92 0.86
N LEU A 68 -11.49 4.83 1.59
CA LEU A 68 -12.38 3.76 1.15
C LEU A 68 -13.86 4.19 1.16
N SER A 69 -14.23 5.22 1.91
CA SER A 69 -15.57 5.81 1.88
C SER A 69 -15.72 6.96 0.87
N LYS A 70 -14.65 7.32 0.16
CA LYS A 70 -14.62 8.39 -0.85
C LYS A 70 -14.60 7.80 -2.27
N PRO A 71 -15.75 7.44 -2.87
CA PRO A 71 -15.77 6.82 -4.20
C PRO A 71 -15.21 7.77 -5.27
N ILE A 72 -14.64 7.20 -6.34
CA ILE A 72 -14.32 7.96 -7.54
C ILE A 72 -15.62 8.26 -8.29
N ILE A 73 -15.98 9.53 -8.37
CA ILE A 73 -17.19 10.03 -9.02
C ILE A 73 -16.78 10.81 -10.27
N PRO A 74 -17.50 10.65 -11.40
CA PRO A 74 -18.68 9.80 -11.62
C PRO A 74 -18.34 8.31 -11.79
N ALA A 75 -19.32 7.42 -11.61
CA ALA A 75 -19.09 5.96 -11.66
C ALA A 75 -18.48 5.46 -12.98
N HIS A 76 -18.75 6.13 -14.11
CA HIS A 76 -18.12 5.80 -15.38
C HIS A 76 -16.61 6.08 -15.37
N LEU A 77 -16.16 7.11 -14.66
CA LEU A 77 -14.75 7.46 -14.52
C LEU A 77 -13.97 6.33 -13.82
N TYR A 78 -14.56 5.73 -12.79
CA TYR A 78 -13.97 4.56 -12.13
C TYR A 78 -13.73 3.40 -13.09
N ARG A 79 -14.71 3.07 -13.94
CA ARG A 79 -14.56 2.00 -14.95
C ARG A 79 -13.43 2.32 -15.93
N THR A 80 -13.43 3.53 -16.45
CA THR A 80 -12.42 4.04 -17.36
C THR A 80 -11.00 3.99 -16.78
N ILE A 81 -10.83 4.26 -15.48
CA ILE A 81 -9.56 4.10 -14.78
C ILE A 81 -9.18 2.63 -14.68
N ARG A 82 -10.10 1.76 -14.28
CA ARG A 82 -9.84 0.33 -14.16
C ARG A 82 -9.42 -0.29 -15.49
N ASP A 83 -10.08 0.08 -16.58
CA ASP A 83 -9.83 -0.43 -17.93
C ASP A 83 -8.49 0.05 -18.52
N SER A 84 -7.88 1.08 -17.94
CA SER A 84 -6.56 1.60 -18.34
C SER A 84 -5.44 1.30 -17.34
N GLN A 85 -5.76 1.07 -16.07
CA GLN A 85 -4.79 0.74 -15.02
C GLN A 85 -4.47 -0.76 -15.01
N LEU A 86 -5.46 -1.61 -15.32
CA LEU A 86 -5.32 -3.07 -15.47
C LEU A 86 -4.69 -3.77 -14.24
N ILE A 87 -5.17 -3.46 -13.04
CA ILE A 87 -4.75 -4.12 -11.80
C ILE A 87 -5.93 -4.88 -11.19
N GLY A 88 -5.72 -6.13 -10.79
CA GLY A 88 -6.75 -6.93 -10.14
C GLY A 88 -6.22 -8.03 -9.22
N LEU A 89 -6.97 -8.32 -8.16
CA LEU A 89 -6.75 -9.52 -7.33
C LEU A 89 -7.17 -10.76 -8.14
N SER A 90 -6.22 -11.65 -8.41
CA SER A 90 -6.38 -12.83 -9.27
C SER A 90 -6.40 -14.15 -8.49
N GLY A 91 -6.42 -14.09 -7.15
CA GLY A 91 -6.51 -15.27 -6.30
C GLY A 91 -5.50 -15.24 -5.15
N TYR A 92 -5.11 -16.43 -4.69
CA TYR A 92 -4.17 -16.63 -3.60
C TYR A 92 -3.17 -17.73 -3.96
N THR A 93 -1.93 -17.64 -3.47
CA THR A 93 -0.96 -18.73 -3.56
C THR A 93 -1.38 -19.90 -2.67
N ARG A 94 -0.66 -21.03 -2.77
CA ARG A 94 -0.88 -22.19 -1.89
C ARG A 94 -0.68 -21.84 -0.41
N GLU A 95 0.24 -20.92 -0.14
CA GLU A 95 0.56 -20.44 1.20
C GLU A 95 -0.44 -19.40 1.72
N GLY A 96 -1.40 -18.96 0.90
CA GLY A 96 -2.42 -17.98 1.26
C GLY A 96 -2.06 -16.52 0.97
N LEU A 97 -1.00 -16.26 0.18
CA LEU A 97 -0.63 -14.89 -0.18
C LEU A 97 -1.56 -14.37 -1.29
N PRO A 98 -2.19 -13.19 -1.15
CA PRO A 98 -2.98 -12.60 -2.22
C PRO A 98 -2.13 -12.36 -3.47
N VAL A 99 -2.67 -12.67 -4.65
CA VAL A 99 -1.98 -12.49 -5.94
C VAL A 99 -2.63 -11.35 -6.72
N PHE A 100 -1.90 -10.27 -6.96
CA PHE A 100 -2.32 -9.17 -7.82
C PHE A 100 -1.68 -9.31 -9.20
N ALA A 101 -2.50 -9.38 -10.24
CA ALA A 101 -2.03 -9.30 -11.62
C ALA A 101 -2.09 -7.83 -12.09
N ILE A 102 -1.03 -7.39 -12.75
CA ILE A 102 -0.85 -6.02 -13.23
C ILE A 102 -0.46 -6.09 -14.70
N GLY A 103 -1.34 -5.61 -15.59
CA GLY A 103 -1.15 -5.56 -17.03
C GLY A 103 -0.23 -4.42 -17.49
N VAL A 104 0.99 -4.32 -16.93
CA VAL A 104 1.93 -3.21 -17.14
C VAL A 104 2.12 -2.87 -18.62
N GLY A 105 2.25 -3.87 -19.49
CA GLY A 105 2.50 -3.65 -20.91
C GLY A 105 1.33 -3.01 -21.67
N LEU A 106 0.10 -3.16 -21.17
CA LEU A 106 -1.12 -2.63 -21.76
C LEU A 106 -1.73 -1.46 -20.97
N SER A 107 -1.21 -1.14 -19.78
CA SER A 107 -1.68 -0.01 -18.98
C SER A 107 -1.31 1.33 -19.64
N THR A 108 -2.30 2.21 -19.86
CA THR A 108 -2.12 3.46 -20.61
C THR A 108 -2.13 4.72 -19.76
N PHE A 109 -2.85 4.72 -18.63
CA PHE A 109 -3.00 5.88 -17.74
C PHE A 109 -3.46 7.18 -18.45
N ASP A 110 -4.16 7.08 -19.58
CA ASP A 110 -4.51 8.20 -20.48
C ASP A 110 -5.98 8.64 -20.37
N LYS A 111 -6.77 8.00 -19.51
CA LYS A 111 -8.22 8.17 -19.50
C LYS A 111 -8.78 9.05 -18.38
N ALA A 112 -7.92 9.49 -17.47
CA ALA A 112 -8.27 10.36 -16.35
C ALA A 112 -7.08 11.24 -15.96
N SER A 113 -7.31 12.25 -15.13
CA SER A 113 -6.20 12.99 -14.53
C SER A 113 -5.39 12.07 -13.60
N VAL A 114 -4.09 12.38 -13.46
CA VAL A 114 -3.16 11.65 -12.58
C VAL A 114 -3.69 11.47 -11.16
N HIS A 115 -4.42 12.46 -10.65
CA HIS A 115 -5.04 12.44 -9.32
C HIS A 115 -5.95 11.23 -9.11
N TYR A 116 -6.76 10.87 -10.12
CA TYR A 116 -7.67 9.74 -9.97
C TYR A 116 -6.98 8.38 -10.04
N TYR A 117 -5.90 8.26 -10.81
CA TYR A 117 -5.06 7.05 -10.80
C TYR A 117 -4.36 6.88 -9.45
N VAL A 118 -3.86 7.97 -8.86
CA VAL A 118 -3.28 7.97 -7.52
C VAL A 118 -4.33 7.59 -6.48
N GLN A 119 -5.52 8.19 -6.52
CA GLN A 119 -6.63 7.84 -5.62
C GLN A 119 -7.03 6.36 -5.76
N SER A 120 -7.20 5.87 -6.99
CA SER A 120 -7.52 4.45 -7.26
C SER A 120 -6.47 3.54 -6.65
N HIS A 121 -5.18 3.86 -6.86
CA HIS A 121 -4.09 3.08 -6.31
C HIS A 121 -4.13 3.07 -4.77
N ILE A 122 -4.32 4.24 -4.12
CA ILE A 122 -4.46 4.39 -2.66
C ILE A 122 -5.60 3.51 -2.15
N GLN A 123 -6.77 3.57 -2.79
CA GLN A 123 -7.92 2.76 -2.41
C GLN A 123 -7.65 1.26 -2.50
N MET A 124 -6.96 0.82 -3.55
CA MET A 124 -6.59 -0.59 -3.71
C MET A 124 -5.65 -1.07 -2.61
N ASN A 125 -4.65 -0.28 -2.24
CA ASN A 125 -3.72 -0.63 -1.17
C ASN A 125 -4.38 -0.60 0.21
N GLU A 126 -5.23 0.39 0.49
CA GLU A 126 -5.97 0.43 1.76
C GLU A 126 -6.94 -0.74 1.87
N TYR A 127 -7.59 -1.12 0.77
CA TYR A 127 -8.46 -2.30 0.75
C TYR A 127 -7.66 -3.59 0.94
N ARG A 128 -6.47 -3.69 0.32
CA ARG A 128 -5.54 -4.80 0.54
C ARG A 128 -5.18 -4.92 2.02
N ASP A 129 -4.75 -3.82 2.64
CA ASP A 129 -4.22 -3.80 4.01
C ASP A 129 -5.31 -3.97 5.07
N ARG A 130 -6.51 -3.43 4.85
CA ARG A 130 -7.61 -3.44 5.83
C ARG A 130 -8.59 -4.59 5.67
N VAL A 131 -8.67 -5.20 4.48
CA VAL A 131 -9.67 -6.23 4.19
C VAL A 131 -9.01 -7.53 3.75
N ILE A 132 -8.17 -7.50 2.71
CA ILE A 132 -7.62 -8.72 2.12
C ILE A 132 -6.62 -9.42 3.05
N LEU A 133 -5.60 -8.71 3.52
CA LEU A 133 -4.54 -9.28 4.37
C LEU A 133 -5.08 -9.77 5.74
N PRO A 134 -5.97 -9.04 6.45
CA PRO A 134 -6.56 -9.55 7.68
C PRO A 134 -7.44 -10.78 7.44
N SER A 135 -8.21 -10.81 6.36
CA SER A 135 -9.04 -11.96 6.00
C SER A 135 -8.20 -13.20 5.68
N ALA A 136 -7.11 -13.01 4.92
CA ALA A 136 -6.15 -14.08 4.64
C ALA A 136 -5.48 -14.57 5.93
N SER A 137 -5.06 -13.66 6.80
CA SER A 137 -4.41 -14.01 8.07
C SER A 137 -5.34 -14.84 8.96
N LYS A 138 -6.61 -14.42 9.09
CA LYS A 138 -7.63 -15.15 9.85
C LYS A 138 -7.88 -16.55 9.26
N LYS A 139 -7.99 -16.65 7.93
CA LYS A 139 -8.22 -17.92 7.23
C LYS A 139 -7.07 -18.91 7.42
N HIS A 140 -5.83 -18.43 7.44
CA HIS A 140 -4.63 -19.27 7.49
C HIS A 140 -4.05 -19.42 8.91
N GLY A 141 -4.63 -18.77 9.93
CA GLY A 141 -4.20 -18.87 11.32
C GLY A 141 -2.80 -18.30 11.61
N ARG A 142 -2.27 -17.46 10.72
CA ARG A 142 -0.95 -16.83 10.83
C ARG A 142 -0.96 -15.44 10.21
N PRO A 143 -0.06 -14.53 10.61
CA PRO A 143 0.09 -13.23 9.94
C PRO A 143 0.42 -13.41 8.46
N ILE A 144 -0.41 -12.83 7.60
CA ILE A 144 -0.17 -12.64 6.16
C ILE A 144 -0.02 -11.14 5.95
N THR A 145 1.21 -10.68 5.74
CA THR A 145 1.55 -9.26 5.70
C THR A 145 2.01 -8.77 4.33
N ASN A 146 2.15 -9.67 3.36
CA ASN A 146 2.59 -9.37 2.01
C ASN A 146 1.70 -10.02 0.95
N CYS A 147 1.92 -9.66 -0.30
CA CYS A 147 1.20 -10.15 -1.46
C CYS A 147 2.17 -10.45 -2.61
N VAL A 148 1.76 -11.30 -3.54
CA VAL A 148 2.50 -11.54 -4.78
C VAL A 148 1.96 -10.61 -5.85
N LYS A 149 2.86 -9.94 -6.59
CA LYS A 149 2.51 -9.15 -7.77
C LYS A 149 3.06 -9.80 -9.02
N VAL A 150 2.18 -10.14 -9.95
CA VAL A 150 2.56 -10.63 -11.28
C VAL A 150 2.46 -9.47 -12.25
N LEU A 151 3.61 -9.07 -12.78
CA LEU A 151 3.71 -7.99 -13.76
C LEU A 151 3.70 -8.59 -15.17
N ASP A 152 2.57 -8.43 -15.86
CA ASP A 152 2.46 -8.78 -17.27
C ASP A 152 3.01 -7.63 -18.13
N MET A 153 4.17 -7.89 -18.72
CA MET A 153 4.89 -6.93 -19.56
C MET A 153 4.56 -7.11 -21.05
N THR A 154 3.67 -8.02 -21.42
CA THR A 154 3.28 -8.24 -22.81
C THR A 154 2.68 -6.97 -23.41
N GLY A 155 3.19 -6.56 -24.58
CA GLY A 155 2.76 -5.33 -25.26
C GLY A 155 3.47 -4.05 -24.80
N LEU A 156 4.37 -4.15 -23.81
CA LEU A 156 5.11 -2.98 -23.33
C LEU A 156 5.97 -2.36 -24.44
N LYS A 157 5.77 -1.07 -24.69
CA LYS A 157 6.58 -0.28 -25.60
C LYS A 157 7.54 0.59 -24.79
N LEU A 158 8.80 0.70 -25.22
CA LEU A 158 9.79 1.58 -24.56
C LEU A 158 9.30 3.03 -24.47
N SER A 159 8.56 3.50 -25.48
CA SER A 159 7.94 4.84 -25.48
C SER A 159 6.92 5.03 -24.36
N ALA A 160 6.29 3.96 -23.86
CA ALA A 160 5.31 3.99 -22.79
C ALA A 160 5.93 3.94 -21.38
N LEU A 161 7.24 3.69 -21.25
CA LEU A 161 7.94 3.64 -19.96
C LEU A 161 7.81 4.94 -19.16
N ASN A 162 7.66 6.09 -19.82
CA ASN A 162 7.46 7.37 -19.14
C ASN A 162 6.12 7.44 -18.38
N HIS A 163 5.09 6.70 -18.80
CA HIS A 163 3.80 6.62 -18.10
C HIS A 163 3.86 5.75 -16.84
N ILE A 164 4.83 4.83 -16.77
CA ILE A 164 5.04 3.95 -15.60
C ILE A 164 5.51 4.75 -14.37
N LYS A 165 5.99 5.99 -14.52
CA LYS A 165 6.45 6.81 -13.37
C LYS A 165 5.33 7.16 -12.38
N VAL A 166 4.08 7.21 -12.83
CA VAL A 166 2.92 7.64 -12.03
C VAL A 166 2.67 6.75 -10.80
N PRO A 167 2.63 5.40 -10.89
CA PRO A 167 2.46 4.53 -9.72
C PRO A 167 3.64 4.49 -8.74
N PHE A 168 4.85 4.94 -9.13
CA PHE A 168 6.07 4.77 -8.33
C PHE A 168 6.58 6.04 -7.63
N SER A 169 5.91 7.20 -7.77
CA SER A 169 6.51 8.49 -7.38
C SER A 169 6.21 8.98 -5.95
N PHE A 170 5.53 8.21 -5.11
CA PHE A 170 5.29 8.62 -3.72
C PHE A 170 6.17 7.84 -2.75
N HIS A 171 7.15 8.52 -2.14
CA HIS A 171 8.16 7.90 -1.28
C HIS A 171 7.57 7.17 -0.06
N CYS A 172 6.47 7.66 0.52
CA CYS A 172 5.69 6.94 1.56
C CYS A 172 4.93 5.73 1.02
N TYR A 173 4.63 5.72 -0.27
CA TYR A 173 3.80 4.74 -0.96
C TYR A 173 4.60 3.56 -1.51
N LEU A 174 5.85 3.82 -1.92
CA LEU A 174 6.84 2.80 -2.29
C LEU A 174 7.08 1.80 -1.15
N ILE A 175 6.99 2.28 0.10
CA ILE A 175 7.14 1.44 1.30
C ILE A 175 6.01 0.42 1.44
N GLN A 176 4.79 0.74 0.98
CA GLN A 176 3.68 -0.23 0.94
C GLN A 176 3.79 -1.19 -0.25
N GLN A 177 4.72 -0.97 -1.18
CA GLN A 177 4.89 -1.74 -2.40
C GLN A 177 6.11 -2.66 -2.39
N ASP A 178 7.16 -2.31 -1.64
CA ASP A 178 8.42 -3.07 -1.50
C ASP A 178 8.37 -4.00 -0.28
N GLN A 179 7.60 -5.08 -0.41
CA GLN A 179 7.77 -6.35 0.33
C GLN A 179 7.29 -7.53 -0.51
#